data_AF-A0A175JSQ1-F1
#
_entry.id   AF-A0A175JSQ1-F1
#
_cell.length_a   1.000
_cell.length_b   1.000
_cell.length_c   1.000
_cell.angle_alpha   90.00
_cell.angle_beta   90.00
_cell.angle_gamma   90.00
#
_symmetry.space_group_name_H-M   'P 1'
#
loop_
_entity.id
_entity.type
_entity.pdbx_description
1 polymer ?
#
loop_
_entity_poly.entity_id
_entity_poly.type
_entity_poly.pdbx_seq_one_letter_code
_entity_poly.pdbx_strand_id
1 'polypeptide(L)'
;MARSKPRNKRQTLSKKHSIEKKIGRHNQKMRRLAKKFPEARKKLKKEPGVPHLYPFKEELIHKYENALKKKQEDKIAARDARKNQVKTAESTPNETK
;
A
#
# COMPACT_ATOMS: atom_id res chain seq x y z
N MET A 1 10.99 1.59 -56.25
CA MET A 1 11.74 2.17 -55.10
C MET A 1 12.64 1.10 -54.51
N ALA A 2 13.95 1.36 -54.39
CA ALA A 2 14.89 0.37 -53.86
C ALA A 2 14.66 0.13 -52.36
N ARG A 3 14.49 -1.13 -51.94
CA ARG A 3 14.37 -1.47 -50.51
C ARG A 3 15.72 -1.25 -49.83
N SER A 4 15.72 -0.57 -48.69
CA SER A 4 16.93 -0.35 -47.90
C SER A 4 17.45 -1.66 -47.34
N LYS A 5 18.78 -1.75 -47.17
CA LYS A 5 19.43 -2.94 -46.64
C LYS A 5 18.95 -3.19 -45.21
N PRO A 6 18.45 -4.39 -44.86
CA PRO A 6 17.88 -4.66 -43.56
C PRO A 6 18.97 -4.58 -42.48
N ARG A 7 18.64 -3.93 -41.37
CA ARG A 7 19.56 -3.80 -40.24
C ARG A 7 19.74 -5.15 -39.53
N ASN A 8 20.99 -5.50 -39.26
CA ASN A 8 21.36 -6.67 -38.48
C ASN A 8 20.79 -6.57 -37.04
N LYS A 9 20.11 -7.64 -36.58
CA LYS A 9 19.53 -7.75 -35.24
C LYS A 9 20.53 -8.22 -34.18
N ARG A 10 21.67 -8.79 -34.61
CA ARG A 10 22.74 -9.25 -33.72
C ARG A 10 23.35 -8.07 -32.98
N GLN A 11 23.58 -8.26 -31.68
CA GLN A 11 24.32 -7.31 -30.87
C GLN A 11 25.78 -7.74 -30.81
N THR A 12 26.69 -6.80 -31.00
CA THR A 12 28.10 -7.03 -30.71
C THR A 12 28.32 -7.15 -29.21
N LEU A 13 29.30 -7.95 -28.79
CA LEU A 13 29.64 -8.15 -27.38
C LEU A 13 29.94 -6.82 -26.66
N SER A 14 30.67 -5.91 -27.31
CA SER A 14 30.94 -4.57 -26.80
C SER A 14 29.65 -3.81 -26.46
N LYS A 15 28.64 -3.88 -27.35
CA LYS A 15 27.34 -3.23 -27.12
C LYS A 15 26.59 -3.86 -25.95
N LYS A 16 26.60 -5.19 -25.84
CA LYS A 16 25.98 -5.92 -24.72
C LYS A 16 26.57 -5.48 -23.38
N HIS A 17 27.90 -5.51 -23.25
CA HIS A 17 28.58 -5.11 -22.01
C HIS A 17 28.45 -3.62 -21.70
N SER A 18 28.39 -2.75 -22.72
CA SER A 18 28.11 -1.33 -22.52
C SER A 18 26.71 -1.10 -21.93
N ILE A 19 25.71 -1.84 -22.43
CA ILE A 19 24.33 -1.78 -21.91
C ILE A 19 24.28 -2.28 -20.46
N GLU A 20 24.88 -3.43 -20.16
CA GLU A 20 24.95 -4.00 -18.80
C GLU A 20 25.57 -3.00 -17.81
N LYS A 21 26.71 -2.41 -18.17
CA LYS A 21 27.39 -1.39 -17.34
C LYS A 21 26.53 -0.13 -17.14
N LYS A 22 25.81 0.33 -18.18
CA LYS A 22 24.90 1.48 -18.08
C LYS A 22 23.72 1.20 -17.16
N ILE A 23 23.10 0.02 -17.26
CA ILE A 23 22.01 -0.41 -16.38
C ILE A 23 22.51 -0.50 -14.93
N GLY A 24 23.67 -1.12 -14.69
CA GLY A 24 24.26 -1.22 -13.36
C GLY A 24 24.51 0.16 -12.73
N ARG A 25 25.10 1.09 -13.48
CA ARG A 25 25.31 2.49 -13.04
C ARG A 25 23.99 3.21 -12.75
N HIS A 26 22.98 3.05 -13.61
CA HIS A 26 21.66 3.62 -13.42
C HIS A 26 21.02 3.11 -12.13
N ASN A 27 21.00 1.80 -11.91
CA ASN A 27 20.43 1.17 -10.72
C ASN A 27 21.15 1.62 -9.44
N GLN A 28 22.48 1.75 -9.49
CA GLN A 28 23.26 2.27 -8.36
C GLN A 28 22.88 3.74 -8.03
N LYS A 29 22.73 4.59 -9.06
CA LYS A 29 22.29 5.98 -8.90
C LYS A 29 20.89 6.06 -8.32
N MET A 30 19.94 5.29 -8.85
CA MET A 30 18.55 5.23 -8.34
C MET A 30 18.51 4.74 -6.89
N ARG A 31 19.32 3.76 -6.51
CA ARG A 31 19.42 3.30 -5.11
C ARG A 31 19.98 4.37 -4.19
N ARG A 32 21.00 5.12 -4.62
CA ARG A 32 21.56 6.25 -3.85
C ARG A 32 20.52 7.37 -3.68
N LEU A 33 19.82 7.75 -4.75
CA LEU A 33 18.76 8.76 -4.71
C LEU A 33 17.60 8.34 -3.81
N ALA A 34 17.16 7.08 -3.90
CA ALA A 34 16.08 6.54 -3.07
C ALA A 34 16.44 6.48 -1.58
N LYS A 35 17.73 6.40 -1.23
CA LYS A 35 18.21 6.51 0.16
C LYS A 35 18.30 7.97 0.61
N LYS A 36 18.75 8.88 -0.26
CA LYS A 36 18.92 10.31 0.05
C LYS A 36 17.58 11.03 0.29
N PHE A 37 16.52 10.65 -0.43
CA PHE A 37 15.20 11.26 -0.30
C PHE A 37 14.16 10.22 0.17
N PRO A 38 14.17 9.84 1.47
CA PRO A 38 13.25 8.84 2.00
C PRO A 38 11.79 9.31 2.00
N GLU A 39 11.53 10.62 1.95
CA GLU A 39 10.19 11.20 1.84
C GLU A 39 9.48 10.81 0.54
N ALA A 40 10.24 10.62 -0.56
CA ALA A 40 9.69 10.12 -1.82
C ALA A 40 9.15 8.68 -1.71
N ARG A 41 9.62 7.90 -0.71
CA ARG A 41 9.09 6.55 -0.40
C ARG A 41 7.83 6.58 0.46
N LYS A 42 7.61 7.66 1.21
CA LYS A 42 6.48 7.80 2.14
C LYS A 42 5.22 8.37 1.48
N LYS A 43 5.16 8.44 0.14
CA LYS A 43 3.89 8.73 -0.53
C LYS A 43 2.89 7.67 -0.06
N LEU A 44 1.83 8.12 0.64
CA LEU A 44 0.71 7.26 0.99
C LEU A 44 0.30 6.52 -0.29
N LYS A 45 0.23 5.18 -0.22
CA LYS A 45 -0.36 4.40 -1.29
C LYS A 45 -1.85 4.76 -1.31
N LYS A 46 -2.21 5.71 -2.16
CA LYS A 46 -3.60 5.97 -2.49
C LYS A 46 -4.02 4.78 -3.33
N GLU A 47 -4.71 3.84 -2.70
CA GLU A 47 -5.32 2.74 -3.43
C GLU A 47 -6.22 3.35 -4.51
N PRO A 48 -6.17 2.84 -5.76
CA PRO A 48 -7.12 3.25 -6.77
C PRO A 48 -8.50 2.85 -6.26
N GLY A 49 -9.32 3.82 -5.87
CA GLY A 49 -10.67 3.59 -5.35
C GLY A 49 -11.57 2.87 -6.38
N VAL A 50 -12.85 2.68 -6.03
CA VAL A 50 -13.77 1.93 -6.89
C VAL A 50 -13.88 2.59 -8.28
N PRO A 51 -13.54 1.88 -9.37
CA PRO A 51 -13.61 2.41 -10.74
C PRO A 51 -15.04 2.82 -11.10
N HIS A 52 -15.22 3.92 -11.84
CA HIS A 52 -16.55 4.42 -12.18
C HIS A 52 -17.35 3.47 -13.09
N LEU A 53 -16.69 2.79 -14.03
CA LEU A 53 -17.33 1.87 -14.99
C LEU A 53 -17.83 0.56 -14.35
N TYR A 54 -17.65 0.37 -13.04
CA TYR A 54 -18.12 -0.83 -12.36
C TYR A 54 -19.65 -0.75 -12.13
N PRO A 55 -20.45 -1.69 -12.66
CA PRO A 55 -21.91 -1.61 -12.65
C PRO A 55 -22.55 -1.46 -11.27
N PHE A 56 -21.92 -2.05 -10.24
CA PHE A 56 -22.43 -2.06 -8.86
C PHE A 56 -21.56 -1.22 -7.91
N LYS A 57 -20.94 -0.15 -8.43
CA LYS A 57 -20.05 0.72 -7.63
C LYS A 57 -20.75 1.31 -6.42
N GLU A 58 -21.99 1.76 -6.57
CA GLU A 58 -22.76 2.37 -5.49
C GLU A 58 -23.06 1.34 -4.40
N GLU A 59 -23.51 0.15 -4.77
CA GLU A 59 -23.74 -0.95 -3.81
C GLU A 59 -22.47 -1.33 -3.05
N LEU A 60 -21.32 -1.35 -3.73
CA LEU A 60 -20.04 -1.70 -3.13
C LEU A 60 -19.58 -0.64 -2.14
N ILE A 61 -19.79 0.65 -2.46
CA ILE A 61 -19.54 1.77 -1.54
C ILE A 61 -20.43 1.65 -0.31
N HIS A 62 -21.74 1.44 -0.49
CA HIS A 62 -22.67 1.30 0.63
C HIS A 62 -22.37 0.09 1.54
N LYS A 63 -22.03 -1.07 0.96
CA LYS A 63 -21.59 -2.24 1.73
C LYS A 63 -20.36 -1.94 2.58
N TYR A 64 -19.40 -1.20 2.03
CA TYR A 64 -18.19 -0.80 2.74
C TYR A 64 -18.48 0.19 3.87
N GLU A 65 -19.29 1.23 3.61
CA GLU A 65 -19.70 2.21 4.63
C GLU A 65 -20.43 1.54 5.81
N ASN A 66 -21.35 0.62 5.52
CA ASN A 66 -22.06 -0.13 6.54
C ASN A 66 -21.12 -1.03 7.37
N ALA A 67 -20.15 -1.68 6.72
CA ALA A 67 -19.15 -2.47 7.42
C ALA A 67 -18.24 -1.60 8.31
N LEU A 68 -17.93 -0.37 7.88
CA LEU A 68 -17.13 0.56 8.66
C LEU A 68 -17.89 1.06 9.90
N LYS A 69 -19.18 1.41 9.75
CA LYS A 69 -20.06 1.79 10.87
C LYS A 69 -20.14 0.69 11.93
N LYS A 70 -20.45 -0.54 11.51
CA LYS A 70 -20.48 -1.71 12.41
C LYS A 70 -19.17 -1.90 13.17
N LYS A 71 -18.03 -1.87 12.48
CA LYS A 71 -16.71 -1.97 13.12
C LYS A 71 -16.42 -0.85 14.13
N GLN A 72 -16.98 0.35 13.92
CA GLN A 72 -16.83 1.46 14.87
C GLN A 72 -17.74 1.26 16.09
N GLU A 73 -19.00 0.89 15.87
CA GLU A 73 -19.97 0.56 16.90
C GLU A 73 -19.44 -0.57 17.81
N ASP A 74 -18.94 -1.67 17.23
CA ASP A 74 -18.35 -2.80 17.94
C ASP A 74 -17.16 -2.37 18.82
N LYS A 75 -16.29 -1.49 18.30
CA LYS A 75 -15.14 -0.96 19.05
C LYS A 75 -15.57 -0.10 20.22
N ILE A 76 -16.61 0.72 20.05
CA ILE A 76 -17.16 1.56 21.12
C ILE A 76 -17.80 0.66 22.19
N ALA A 77 -18.64 -0.28 21.78
CA ALA A 77 -19.29 -1.24 22.68
C ALA A 77 -18.25 -2.06 23.48
N ALA A 78 -17.21 -2.58 22.83
CA ALA A 78 -16.13 -3.28 23.51
C ALA A 78 -15.37 -2.38 24.50
N ARG A 79 -15.13 -1.11 24.14
CA ARG A 79 -14.48 -0.14 25.02
C ARG A 79 -15.32 0.16 26.26
N ASP A 80 -16.64 0.29 26.10
CA ASP A 80 -17.54 0.61 27.21
C ASP A 80 -17.82 -0.61 28.09
N ALA A 81 -17.94 -1.81 27.51
CA ALA A 81 -18.00 -3.06 28.27
C ALA A 81 -16.75 -3.24 29.14
N ARG A 82 -15.56 -2.97 28.60
CA ARG A 82 -14.30 -3.02 29.38
C ARG A 82 -14.28 -2.00 30.53
N LYS A 83 -14.75 -0.77 30.30
CA LYS A 83 -14.84 0.24 31.38
C LYS A 83 -15.83 -0.19 32.47
N ASN A 84 -16.96 -0.78 32.09
CA ASN A 84 -17.97 -1.24 33.05
C ASN A 84 -17.43 -2.38 33.90
N GLN A 85 -16.70 -3.34 33.30
CA GLN A 85 -16.05 -4.43 34.05
C GLN A 85 -15.01 -3.93 35.06
N VAL A 86 -14.19 -2.93 34.69
CA VAL A 86 -13.22 -2.32 35.61
C VAL A 86 -13.94 -1.62 36.76
N LYS A 87 -14.98 -0.83 36.48
CA LYS A 87 -15.78 -0.17 37.53
C LYS A 87 -16.46 -1.16 38.47
N THR A 88 -17.01 -2.26 37.95
CA THR A 88 -17.64 -3.29 38.78
C THR A 88 -16.61 -3.99 39.68
N ALA A 89 -15.40 -4.24 39.19
CA ALA A 89 -14.31 -4.84 39.97
C ALA A 89 -13.73 -3.88 41.03
N GLU A 90 -13.76 -2.56 40.79
CA GLU A 90 -13.39 -1.55 41.79
C GLU A 90 -14.46 -1.37 42.89
N SER A 91 -15.73 -1.68 42.57
CA SER A 91 -16.86 -1.52 43.51
C SER A 91 -17.13 -2.71 44.43
N THR A 92 -16.53 -3.88 44.19
CA THR A 92 -16.64 -5.02 45.11
C THR A 92 -15.79 -4.75 46.36
N PRO A 93 -16.38 -4.59 47.56
CA PRO A 93 -15.61 -4.37 48.79
C PRO A 93 -14.78 -5.61 49.10
N ASN A 94 -13.51 -5.37 49.45
CA ASN A 94 -12.56 -6.39 49.86
C ASN A 94 -12.93 -6.91 51.26
N GLU A 95 -13.95 -7.77 51.35
CA GLU A 95 -14.29 -8.50 52.57
C GLU A 95 -13.38 -9.73 52.69
N THR A 96 -12.26 -9.61 53.40
CA THR A 96 -11.66 -10.67 54.25
C THR A 96 -10.38 -10.18 54.93
N LYS A 97 -10.47 -9.85 56.22
CA LYS A 97 -9.60 -10.34 57.31
C LYS A 97 -10.07 -9.80 58.65
#